data_AF-A0A0F9U3L5-F1
#
_entry.id   AF-A0A0F9U3L5-F1
#
_cell.length_a   1.000
_cell.length_b   1.000
_cell.length_c   1.000
_cell.angle_alpha   90.00
_cell.angle_beta   90.00
_cell.angle_gamma   90.00
#
_symmetry.space_group_name_H-M   'P 1'
#
loop_
_entity.id
_entity.type
_entity.pdbx_description
1 polymer ?
#
loop_
_entity_poly.entity_id
_entity_poly.type
_entity_poly.pdbx_seq_one_letter_code
_entity_poly.pdbx_strand_id
1 'polypeptide(L)' 'MIWVKNMTNAKGNRAIDQFIIIDTDTGIKYLQSLGSIIAKKHDGMIYLDERYWLSSKISGKYRDQFLNESL' A
#
# COMPACT_ATOMS: atom_id res chain seq x y z
N MET A 1 15.09 0.48 -9.19
CA MET A 1 14.15 0.54 -10.32
C MET A 1 12.75 0.57 -9.73
N ILE A 2 11.85 1.40 -10.26
CA ILE A 2 10.52 1.59 -9.68
C ILE A 2 9.47 0.74 -10.41
N TRP A 3 8.71 -0.04 -9.65
CA TRP A 3 7.63 -0.89 -10.12
C TRP A 3 6.33 -0.51 -9.44
N VAL A 4 5.22 -0.52 -10.18
CA VAL A 4 3.89 -0.22 -9.64
C VAL A 4 2.97 -1.40 -9.88
N LYS A 5 2.33 -1.89 -8.82
CA LYS A 5 1.36 -3.00 -8.85
C LYS A 5 0.02 -2.52 -8.33
N ASN A 6 -1.04 -2.68 -9.12
CA ASN A 6 -2.39 -2.45 -8.65
C ASN A 6 -2.81 -3.57 -7.68
N MET A 7 -3.44 -3.21 -6.57
CA MET A 7 -3.94 -4.18 -5.61
C MET A 7 -5.22 -4.85 -6.11
N THR A 8 -5.52 -6.04 -5.61
CA THR A 8 -6.77 -6.75 -5.91
C THR A 8 -7.58 -6.93 -4.64
N ASN A 9 -8.90 -6.84 -4.77
CA ASN A 9 -9.77 -7.22 -3.66
C ASN A 9 -9.83 -8.75 -3.51
N ALA A 10 -10.47 -9.24 -2.45
CA ALA A 10 -10.63 -10.68 -2.18
C ALA A 10 -11.35 -11.48 -3.28
N LYS A 11 -11.99 -10.82 -4.26
CA LYS A 11 -12.62 -11.45 -5.43
C LYS A 11 -11.71 -11.47 -6.66
N GLY A 12 -10.46 -11.02 -6.54
CA GLY A 12 -9.49 -10.91 -7.64
C GLY A 12 -9.66 -9.67 -8.52
N ASN A 13 -10.64 -8.80 -8.24
CA ASN A 13 -10.85 -7.59 -9.04
C ASN A 13 -9.84 -6.51 -8.65
N ARG A 14 -9.32 -5.81 -9.67
CA ARG A 14 -8.45 -4.64 -9.50
C ARG A 14 -9.12 -3.58 -8.63
N ALA A 15 -8.38 -3.11 -7.64
CA ALA A 15 -8.81 -2.09 -6.72
C ALA A 15 -8.62 -0.71 -7.36
N ILE A 16 -9.66 0.12 -7.30
CA ILE A 16 -9.60 1.48 -7.81
C ILE A 16 -8.67 2.30 -6.91
N ASP A 17 -7.63 2.87 -7.53
CA ASP A 17 -6.70 3.80 -6.90
C ASP A 17 -6.03 3.25 -5.63
N GLN A 18 -5.61 1.98 -5.70
CA GLN A 18 -4.81 1.31 -4.67
C GLN A 18 -3.61 0.64 -5.34
N PHE A 19 -2.42 1.13 -5.01
CA PHE A 19 -1.19 0.65 -5.64
C PHE A 19 -0.11 0.39 -4.61
N ILE A 20 0.66 -0.67 -4.85
CA ILE A 20 1.94 -0.90 -4.19
C ILE A 20 3.02 -0.39 -5.14
N ILE A 21 3.81 0.55 -4.67
CA ILE A 21 4.99 1.07 -5.39
C ILE A 21 6.20 0.42 -4.73
N ILE A 22 7.04 -0.23 -5.53
CA ILE A 22 8.21 -0.97 -5.06
C ILE A 22 9.44 -0.34 -5.69
N ASP A 23 10.36 0.10 -4.85
CA ASP A 23 11.72 0.38 -5.28
C ASP A 23 12.57 -0.89 -5.07
N THR A 24 12.91 -1.55 -6.18
CA THR A 24 13.65 -2.82 -6.14
C THR A 24 15.10 -2.65 -5.71
N ASP A 25 15.67 -1.45 -5.83
CA ASP A 25 17.09 -1.24 -5.52
C ASP A 25 17.29 -1.06 -4.02
N THR A 26 16.29 -0.48 -3.34
CA THR A 26 16.31 -0.21 -1.90
C THR A 26 15.45 -1.17 -1.09
N GLY A 27 14.60 -1.96 -1.75
CA GLY A 27 13.61 -2.83 -1.09
C GLY A 27 12.45 -2.08 -0.45
N ILE A 28 12.37 -0.76 -0.64
CA ILE A 28 11.29 0.05 -0.06
C ILE A 28 9.99 -0.25 -0.79
N LYS A 29 8.92 -0.49 -0.01
CA LYS A 29 7.56 -0.58 -0.53
C LYS A 29 6.72 0.58 0.00
N TYR A 30 5.92 1.19 -0.86
CA TYR A 30 4.94 2.20 -0.50
C TYR A 30 3.54 1.70 -0.84
N LEU A 31 2.59 2.02 0.03
CA LEU A 31 1.17 1.91 -0.27
C LEU A 31 0.65 3.28 -0.68
N GLN A 32 0.20 3.38 -1.92
CA GLN A 32 -0.62 4.48 -2.40
C GLN A 32 -2.10 4.08 -2.29
N SER A 33 -2.92 5.00 -1.79
CA SER A 33 -4.36 4.89 -1.67
C SER A 33 -4.99 6.25 -1.94
N LEU A 34 -6.00 6.31 -2.82
CA LEU A 34 -6.80 7.52 -3.06
C LEU A 34 -5.94 8.76 -3.39
N GLY A 35 -4.95 8.61 -4.26
CA GLY A 35 -4.05 9.69 -4.66
C GLY A 35 -2.90 10.00 -3.70
N SER A 36 -2.81 9.34 -2.54
CA SER A 36 -1.81 9.65 -1.50
C SER A 36 -1.01 8.43 -1.07
N ILE A 37 0.26 8.61 -0.71
CA ILE A 37 1.05 7.56 -0.04
C ILE A 37 0.67 7.54 1.43
N ILE A 38 0.16 6.41 1.91
CA ILE A 38 -0.39 6.30 3.28
C ILE A 38 0.44 5.40 4.19
N ALA A 39 1.32 4.58 3.61
CA ALA A 39 2.24 3.75 4.36
C ALA A 39 3.53 3.48 3.57
N LYS A 40 4.63 3.30 4.30
CA LYS A 40 5.93 2.87 3.79
C LYS A 40 6.41 1.67 4.62
N LYS A 41 6.97 0.67 3.95
CA LYS A 41 7.68 -0.46 4.55
C LYS A 41 9.13 -0.43 4.09
N HIS A 42 10.05 -0.44 5.04
CA HIS A 42 11.49 -0.43 4.78
C HIS A 42 12.20 -1.11 5.95
N ASP A 43 13.06 -2.09 5.66
CA ASP A 43 13.86 -2.82 6.66
C ASP A 43 13.04 -3.36 7.84
N GLY A 44 11.86 -3.91 7.55
CA GLY A 44 10.93 -4.44 8.57
C GLY A 44 10.14 -3.38 9.33
N MET A 45 10.46 -2.10 9.17
CA MET A 45 9.77 -0.99 9.81
C MET A 45 8.59 -0.52 8.97
N ILE A 46 7.51 -0.14 9.66
CA ILE A 46 6.31 0.44 9.08
C ILE A 46 6.22 1.90 9.49
N TYR A 47 6.07 2.77 8.49
CA TYR A 47 5.85 4.19 8.67
C TYR A 47 4.47 4.52 8.10
N LEU A 48 3.63 5.16 8.91
CA LEU A 48 2.28 5.56 8.53
C LEU A 48 2.24 7.06 8.29
N ASP A 49 1.50 7.50 7.29
CA ASP A 49 1.22 8.91 7.09
C ASP A 49 0.21 9.38 8.15
N GLU A 50 0.61 10.26 9.06
CA GLU A 50 -0.24 10.74 10.17
C GLU A 50 -1.53 11.45 9.71
N ARG A 51 -1.56 12.02 8.50
CA ARG A 51 -2.72 12.73 7.96
C ARG A 51 -3.71 11.78 7.29
N TYR A 52 -3.20 10.77 6.58
CA TYR A 52 -4.02 9.92 5.72
C TYR A 52 -4.18 8.49 6.21
N TRP A 53 -3.49 8.06 7.29
CA TRP A 53 -3.64 6.70 7.80
C TRP A 53 -5.04 6.39 8.34
N LEU A 54 -5.80 7.36 8.84
CA LEU A 54 -7.20 7.13 9.27
C LEU A 54 -8.24 7.40 8.17
N SER A 55 -7.80 7.80 6.98
CA SER A 55 -8.64 8.59 6.07
C SER A 55 -9.89 7.86 5.53
N SER A 56 -9.91 6.52 5.47
CA SER A 56 -11.15 5.80 5.10
C SER A 56 -11.16 4.31 5.44
N LYS A 57 -12.37 3.72 5.53
CA LYS A 57 -12.58 2.25 5.62
C LYS A 57 -11.96 1.49 4.44
N ILE A 58 -11.92 2.11 3.26
CA ILE A 58 -11.36 1.53 2.03
C ILE A 58 -9.84 1.44 2.16
N SER A 59 -9.19 2.55 2.54
CA SER A 59 -7.75 2.62 2.76
C SER A 59 -7.30 1.70 3.90
N GLY A 60 -8.12 1.52 4.94
CA GLY A 60 -7.87 0.57 6.02
C GLY A 60 -7.75 -0.87 5.53
N LYS A 61 -8.71 -1.35 4.72
CA LYS A 61 -8.68 -2.72 4.16
C LYS A 61 -7.41 -3.00 3.36
N TYR A 62 -7.03 -2.10 2.46
CA TYR A 62 -5.84 -2.30 1.61
C TYR A 62 -4.55 -2.07 2.38
N ARG A 63 -4.55 -1.21 3.40
CA ARG A 63 -3.44 -1.14 4.36
C ARG A 63 -3.26 -2.46 5.08
N ASP A 64 -4.32 -3.08 5.58
CA ASP A 64 -4.20 -4.36 6.29
C ASP A 64 -3.64 -5.45 5.35
N GLN A 65 -4.05 -5.47 4.07
CA GLN A 65 -3.46 -6.35 3.06
C GLN A 65 -1.97 -6.05 2.81
N PHE A 66 -1.59 -4.78 2.72
CA PHE A 66 -0.20 -4.35 2.54
C PHE A 66 0.69 -4.69 3.75
N LEU A 67 0.17 -4.53 4.97
CA LEU A 67 0.90 -4.79 6.20
C LEU A 67 1.04 -6.29 6.50
N ASN A 68 -0.03 -7.07 6.27
CA ASN A 68 -0.06 -8.49 6.60
C ASN A 68 0.43 -9.41 5.47
N GLU A 69 0.73 -8.87 4.26
CA GLU A 69 1.14 -9.63 3.07
C GLU A 69 0.41 -10.99 2.89
N SER A 70 -0.90 -11.03 3.16
CA SER A 70 -1.74 -12.16 2.76
C SER A 70 -2.25 -11.84 1.34
N LEU A 71 -1.51 -12.36 0.37
CA LEU A 71 -1.83 -12.33 -1.07
C LEU A 71 -2.94 -13.32 -1.40
#